data_AF-A0A821UG42-F1
#
_entry.id   AF-A0A821UG42-F1
#
_cell.length_a   1.000
_cell.length_b   1.000
_cell.length_c   1.000
_cell.angle_alpha   90.00
_cell.angle_beta   90.00
_cell.angle_gamma   90.00
#
_symmetry.space_group_name_H-M   'P 1'
#
loop_
_entity.id
_entity.type
_entity.pdbx_description
1 polymer ?
#
loop_
_entity_poly.entity_id
_entity_poly.type
_entity_poly.pdbx_seq_one_letter_code
_entity_poly.pdbx_strand_id
1 'polypeptide(L)'
;MNDEVDELEKTNQLRNNDLKNFKEEKKGLQTEEEQCITRMKDEEQDQMEKEVEKQKIDVDEHGRKLLDEWDQLNQYEQQRDRCDNQKCDLEQEKQSIEHEKLEIERQMRETREYIKQLEEALQKKYNRCKLGFLGQKFSQKEQECVQLNIQEDQINQQLQSQTQEYDNAERTMQDKTKQIEQLEAVLKAMEEQLHRIETDLKKSNQDLENEKRLFQRLTSELKTAERNERKAATELRNQEQKLVREEQNLQRCREKEQAASRRRQETEHEVEMMETDLEIATAALLIADLALTALIALTIVNPLAGMFCIAIKQAAVTAAQHAVGKAEQKLGEKKALLVKRVSDHETAQANRKKSEEILNVNRINLDTRKSDLTNRKQDVVTEKDKLSQQKTVVENVTQQSKGLRNERGKIQ
;
A
#
# COMPACT_ATOMS: atom_id res chain seq x y z
N MET A 1 -64.19 29.55 47.51
CA MET A 1 -63.54 30.51 46.60
C MET A 1 -62.11 30.87 47.01
N ASN A 2 -61.70 30.74 48.28
CA ASN A 2 -60.28 30.95 48.66
C ASN A 2 -59.41 29.68 48.49
N ASP A 3 -59.98 28.47 48.61
CA ASP A 3 -59.20 27.23 48.52
C ASP A 3 -58.77 26.86 47.07
N GLU A 4 -59.53 27.29 46.06
CA GLU A 4 -59.18 27.08 44.64
C GLU A 4 -58.06 28.02 44.15
N VAL A 5 -57.89 29.18 44.81
CA VAL A 5 -56.82 30.14 44.49
C VAL A 5 -55.48 29.63 45.01
N ASP A 6 -55.45 29.02 46.20
CA ASP A 6 -54.24 28.44 46.80
C ASP A 6 -53.71 27.20 46.04
N GLU A 7 -54.60 26.37 45.48
CA GLU A 7 -54.17 25.25 44.62
C GLU A 7 -53.63 25.73 43.27
N LEU A 8 -54.25 26.75 42.66
CA LEU A 8 -53.74 27.36 41.42
C LEU A 8 -52.38 28.02 41.63
N GLU A 9 -52.15 28.64 42.79
CA GLU A 9 -50.88 29.28 43.12
C GLU A 9 -49.76 28.24 43.37
N LYS A 10 -50.07 27.13 44.06
CA LYS A 10 -49.14 25.99 44.19
C LYS A 10 -48.81 25.34 42.86
N THR A 11 -49.79 25.17 41.98
CA THR A 11 -49.59 24.56 40.66
C THR A 11 -48.75 25.46 39.75
N ASN A 12 -48.93 26.79 39.83
CA ASN A 12 -48.09 27.76 39.14
C ASN A 12 -46.66 27.83 39.70
N GLN A 13 -46.48 27.69 41.02
CA GLN A 13 -45.15 27.60 41.62
C GLN A 13 -44.42 26.32 41.19
N LEU A 14 -45.10 25.17 41.15
CA LEU A 14 -44.53 23.92 40.66
C LEU A 14 -44.09 24.04 39.20
N ARG A 15 -44.98 24.58 38.35
CA ARG A 15 -44.70 24.79 36.93
C ARG A 15 -43.56 25.77 36.68
N ASN A 16 -43.42 26.81 37.51
CA ASN A 16 -42.30 27.75 37.45
C ASN A 16 -40.97 27.11 37.90
N ASN A 17 -41.01 26.23 38.90
CA ASN A 17 -39.84 25.46 39.31
C ASN A 17 -39.40 24.46 38.23
N ASP A 18 -40.34 23.76 37.59
CA ASP A 18 -40.04 22.86 36.47
C ASP A 18 -39.46 23.61 35.27
N LEU A 19 -39.99 24.80 34.96
CA LEU A 19 -39.44 25.68 33.91
C LEU A 19 -38.04 26.20 34.26
N LYS A 20 -37.75 26.42 35.55
CA LYS A 20 -36.42 26.83 36.02
C LYS A 20 -35.43 25.67 35.90
N ASN A 21 -35.81 24.47 36.35
CA ASN A 21 -35.01 23.26 36.23
C ASN A 21 -34.72 22.92 34.76
N PHE A 22 -35.72 23.01 33.88
CA PHE A 22 -35.52 22.78 32.45
C PHE A 22 -34.58 23.81 31.80
N LYS A 23 -34.63 25.07 32.24
CA LYS A 23 -33.68 26.11 31.79
C LYS A 23 -32.26 25.86 32.30
N GLU A 24 -32.11 25.33 33.52
CA GLU A 24 -30.81 24.97 34.08
C GLU A 24 -30.23 23.72 33.42
N GLU A 25 -31.02 22.68 33.16
CA GLU A 25 -30.61 21.50 32.36
C GLU A 25 -30.23 21.89 30.93
N LYS A 26 -31.02 22.75 30.28
CA LYS A 26 -30.71 23.24 28.93
C LYS A 26 -29.39 24.03 28.90
N LYS A 27 -29.11 24.84 29.92
CA LYS A 27 -27.82 25.54 30.07
C LYS A 27 -26.68 24.55 30.31
N GLY A 28 -26.89 23.51 31.13
CA GLY A 28 -25.93 22.44 31.34
C GLY A 28 -25.56 21.73 30.04
N LEU A 29 -26.56 21.30 29.27
CA LEU A 29 -26.37 20.65 27.98
C LEU A 29 -25.70 21.56 26.94
N GLN A 30 -26.06 22.85 26.89
CA GLN A 30 -25.38 23.82 26.02
C GLN A 30 -23.90 24.02 26.42
N THR A 31 -23.60 24.01 27.72
CA THR A 31 -22.22 24.13 28.22
C THR A 31 -21.40 22.88 27.89
N GLU A 32 -22.00 21.69 28.00
CA GLU A 32 -21.35 20.43 27.63
C GLU A 32 -21.11 20.33 26.11
N GLU A 33 -22.06 20.79 25.30
CA GLU A 33 -21.92 20.88 23.83
C GLU A 33 -20.80 21.86 23.45
N GLU A 34 -20.75 23.04 24.06
CA GLU A 34 -19.67 24.01 23.86
C GLU A 34 -18.30 23.45 24.28
N GLN A 35 -18.23 22.73 25.41
CA GLN A 35 -17.00 22.06 25.85
C GLN A 35 -16.57 20.94 24.90
N CYS A 36 -17.51 20.19 24.32
CA CYS A 36 -17.23 19.15 23.35
C CYS A 36 -16.68 19.75 22.04
N ILE A 37 -17.30 20.84 21.57
CA ILE A 37 -16.84 21.57 20.37
C ILE A 37 -15.43 22.13 20.58
N THR A 38 -15.14 22.69 21.76
CA THR A 38 -13.79 23.19 22.08
C THR A 38 -12.75 22.06 22.09
N ARG A 39 -13.05 20.92 22.71
CA ARG A 39 -12.12 19.76 22.68
C ARG A 39 -11.86 19.24 21.27
N MET A 40 -12.89 19.16 20.43
CA MET A 40 -12.69 18.76 19.03
C MET A 40 -11.81 19.75 18.26
N LYS A 41 -11.97 21.06 18.50
CA LYS A 41 -11.11 22.09 17.89
C LYS A 41 -9.67 22.00 18.38
N ASP A 42 -9.46 21.77 19.66
CA ASP A 42 -8.12 21.60 20.24
C ASP A 42 -7.46 20.32 19.68
N GLU A 43 -8.20 19.23 19.53
CA GLU A 43 -7.71 17.99 18.90
C GLU A 43 -7.38 18.16 17.41
N GLU A 44 -8.20 18.91 16.66
CA GLU A 44 -7.92 19.26 15.26
C GLU A 44 -6.68 20.16 15.14
N GLN A 45 -6.52 21.11 16.05
CA GLN A 45 -5.33 21.98 16.09
C GLN A 45 -4.06 21.17 16.41
N ASP A 46 -4.11 20.29 17.41
CA ASP A 46 -3.00 19.39 17.76
C ASP A 46 -2.61 18.47 16.60
N GLN A 47 -3.59 17.99 15.82
CA GLN A 47 -3.32 17.19 14.63
C GLN A 47 -2.66 18.01 13.53
N MET A 48 -3.13 19.23 13.30
CA MET A 48 -2.55 20.15 12.32
C MET A 48 -1.11 20.51 12.69
N GLU A 49 -0.83 20.81 13.96
CA GLU A 49 0.53 21.11 14.45
C GLU A 49 1.47 19.91 14.27
N LYS A 50 1.01 18.68 14.56
CA LYS A 50 1.79 17.45 14.30
C LYS A 50 2.06 17.23 12.82
N GLU A 51 1.10 17.53 11.95
CA GLU A 51 1.27 17.38 10.51
C GLU A 51 2.25 18.40 9.93
N VAL A 52 2.20 19.65 10.40
CA VAL A 52 3.17 20.70 10.04
C VAL A 52 4.58 20.31 10.52
N GLU A 53 4.72 19.81 11.74
CA GLU A 53 6.03 19.42 12.27
C GLU A 53 6.61 18.22 11.52
N LYS A 54 5.76 17.26 11.13
CA LYS A 54 6.17 16.16 10.25
C LYS A 54 6.65 16.66 8.89
N GLN A 55 5.94 17.62 8.29
CA GLN A 55 6.34 18.21 7.01
C GLN A 55 7.69 18.96 7.11
N LYS A 56 7.97 19.65 8.23
CA LYS A 56 9.29 20.27 8.45
C LYS A 56 10.40 19.22 8.52
N ILE A 57 10.20 18.13 9.25
CA ILE A 57 11.18 17.03 9.35
C ILE A 57 11.46 16.43 7.98
N ASP A 58 10.42 16.21 7.16
CA ASP A 58 10.56 15.67 5.81
C ASP A 58 11.34 16.64 4.88
N VAL A 59 11.10 17.95 5.00
CA VAL A 59 11.83 18.99 4.26
C VAL A 59 13.30 19.05 4.70
N ASP A 60 13.59 18.99 6.00
CA ASP A 60 14.96 18.99 6.52
C ASP A 60 15.72 17.71 6.14
N GLU A 61 15.06 16.56 6.13
CA GLU A 61 15.66 15.30 5.65
C GLU A 61 15.94 15.34 4.15
N HIS A 62 15.04 15.92 3.36
CA HIS A 62 15.26 16.11 1.93
C HIS A 62 16.40 17.11 1.66
N GLY A 63 16.47 18.21 2.42
CA GLY A 63 17.56 19.19 2.34
C GLY A 63 18.92 18.57 2.68
N ARG A 64 19.00 17.72 3.70
CA ARG A 64 20.22 16.97 4.03
C ARG A 64 20.65 16.02 2.92
N LYS A 65 19.71 15.28 2.31
CA LYS A 65 20.01 14.40 1.17
C LYS A 65 20.56 15.17 -0.04
N LEU A 66 19.99 16.33 -0.34
CA LEU A 66 20.50 17.19 -1.42
C LEU A 66 21.90 17.74 -1.11
N LEU A 67 22.20 18.05 0.15
CA LEU A 67 23.53 18.47 0.58
C LEU A 67 24.56 17.33 0.44
N ASP A 68 24.20 16.12 0.86
CA ASP A 68 25.04 14.92 0.70
C ASP A 68 25.30 14.60 -0.79
N GLU A 69 24.28 14.76 -1.66
CA GLU A 69 24.43 14.61 -3.11
C GLU A 69 25.33 15.69 -3.71
N TRP A 70 25.23 16.93 -3.24
CA TRP A 70 26.09 18.03 -3.67
C TRP A 70 27.54 17.82 -3.25
N ASP A 71 27.80 17.36 -2.02
CA ASP A 71 29.13 17.03 -1.53
C ASP A 71 29.76 15.88 -2.33
N GLN A 72 28.97 14.86 -2.70
CA GLN A 72 29.42 13.78 -3.58
C GLN A 72 29.79 14.30 -4.98
N LEU A 73 28.98 15.18 -5.56
CA LEU A 73 29.29 15.80 -6.86
C LEU A 73 30.58 16.63 -6.81
N ASN A 74 30.76 17.42 -5.75
CA ASN A 74 31.97 18.21 -5.55
C ASN A 74 33.22 17.32 -5.40
N GLN A 75 33.10 16.18 -4.70
CA GLN A 75 34.17 15.18 -4.64
C GLN A 75 34.50 14.58 -6.02
N TYR A 76 33.50 14.31 -6.86
CA TYR A 76 33.72 13.84 -8.23
C TYR A 76 34.40 14.88 -9.10
N GLU A 77 34.04 16.16 -8.98
CA GLU A 77 34.73 17.24 -9.70
C GLU A 77 36.20 17.34 -9.29
N GLN A 78 36.49 17.31 -7.99
CA GLN A 78 37.88 17.30 -7.49
C GLN A 78 38.67 16.07 -7.93
N GLN A 79 38.02 14.92 -8.11
CA GLN A 79 38.67 13.73 -8.68
C GLN A 79 38.94 13.91 -10.17
N ARG A 80 37.99 14.47 -10.93
CA ARG A 80 38.17 14.77 -12.35
C ARG A 80 39.35 15.72 -12.57
N ASP A 81 39.42 16.81 -11.81
CA ASP A 81 40.49 17.79 -11.93
C ASP A 81 41.86 17.18 -11.57
N ARG A 82 41.92 16.25 -10.60
CA ARG A 82 43.15 15.48 -10.31
C ARG A 82 43.56 14.58 -11.46
N CYS A 83 42.62 13.89 -12.10
CA CYS A 83 42.90 13.07 -13.28
C CYS A 83 43.38 13.91 -14.47
N ASP A 84 42.78 15.09 -14.69
CA ASP A 84 43.17 15.99 -15.78
C ASP A 84 44.59 16.55 -15.55
N ASN A 85 44.94 16.88 -14.30
CA ASN A 85 46.30 17.29 -13.95
C ASN A 85 47.31 16.15 -14.13
N GLN A 86 47.00 14.93 -13.66
CA GLN A 86 47.86 13.75 -13.87
C GLN A 86 48.07 13.46 -15.37
N LYS A 87 47.04 13.63 -16.18
CA LYS A 87 47.15 13.48 -17.64
C LYS A 87 48.08 14.53 -18.24
N CYS A 88 48.04 15.78 -17.76
CA CYS A 88 48.95 16.84 -18.19
C CYS A 88 50.41 16.51 -17.83
N ASP A 89 50.66 16.05 -16.60
CA ASP A 89 51.99 15.66 -16.13
C ASP A 89 52.57 14.51 -16.95
N LEU A 90 51.76 13.47 -17.24
CA LEU A 90 52.16 12.34 -18.07
C LEU A 90 52.47 12.74 -19.52
N GLU A 91 51.72 13.71 -20.09
CA GLU A 91 52.00 14.19 -21.43
C GLU A 91 53.30 15.03 -21.48
N GLN A 92 53.62 15.78 -20.42
CA GLN A 92 54.90 16.48 -20.29
C GLN A 92 56.07 15.50 -20.15
N GLU A 93 55.92 14.45 -19.33
CA GLU A 93 56.93 13.41 -19.17
C GLU A 93 57.18 12.66 -20.48
N LYS A 94 56.12 12.33 -21.23
CA LYS A 94 56.22 11.74 -22.57
C LYS A 94 56.99 12.63 -23.55
N GLN A 95 56.73 13.95 -23.56
CA GLN A 95 57.48 14.89 -24.39
C GLN A 95 58.96 14.97 -23.99
N SER A 96 59.26 14.92 -22.68
CA SER A 96 60.63 14.88 -22.18
C SER A 96 61.38 13.63 -22.64
N ILE A 97 60.74 12.46 -22.53
CA ILE A 97 61.30 11.18 -22.99
C ILE A 97 61.54 11.20 -24.50
N GLU A 98 60.62 11.77 -25.27
CA GLU A 98 60.76 11.90 -26.73
C GLU A 98 61.93 12.81 -27.13
N HIS A 99 62.14 13.90 -26.39
CA HIS A 99 63.30 14.77 -26.57
C HIS A 99 64.61 14.06 -26.21
N GLU A 100 64.67 13.36 -25.08
CA GLU A 100 65.84 12.57 -24.67
C GLU A 100 66.19 11.48 -25.70
N LYS A 101 65.17 10.81 -26.26
CA LYS A 101 65.36 9.83 -27.34
C LYS A 101 66.03 10.46 -28.56
N LEU A 102 65.55 11.63 -29.01
CA LEU A 102 66.14 12.33 -30.16
C LEU A 102 67.60 12.75 -29.90
N GLU A 103 67.93 13.15 -28.67
CA GLU A 103 69.29 13.50 -28.29
C GLU A 103 70.21 12.27 -28.27
N ILE A 104 69.74 11.13 -27.76
CA ILE A 104 70.48 9.86 -27.83
C ILE A 104 70.71 9.46 -29.30
N GLU A 105 69.70 9.58 -30.16
CA GLU A 105 69.85 9.31 -31.60
C GLU A 105 70.85 10.26 -32.28
N ARG A 106 70.94 11.52 -31.85
CA ARG A 106 71.96 12.47 -32.30
C ARG A 106 73.36 12.03 -31.88
N GLN A 107 73.55 11.70 -30.61
CA GLN A 107 74.83 11.21 -30.06
C GLN A 107 75.30 9.91 -30.74
N MET A 108 74.37 8.99 -31.03
CA MET A 108 74.69 7.77 -31.78
C MET A 108 75.17 8.06 -33.20
N ARG A 109 74.59 9.06 -33.89
CA ARG A 109 75.04 9.46 -35.23
C ARG A 109 76.44 10.07 -35.19
N GLU A 110 76.69 10.98 -34.26
CA GLU A 110 78.02 11.60 -34.08
C GLU A 110 79.09 10.55 -33.78
N THR A 111 78.77 9.58 -32.91
CA THR A 111 79.68 8.48 -32.57
C THR A 111 79.98 7.60 -33.79
N ARG A 112 78.97 7.26 -34.60
CA ARG A 112 79.18 6.51 -35.86
C ARG A 112 80.06 7.26 -36.85
N GLU A 113 79.89 8.57 -36.95
CA GLU A 113 80.70 9.40 -37.84
C GLU A 113 82.15 9.51 -37.36
N TYR A 114 82.37 9.60 -36.05
CA TYR A 114 83.69 9.55 -35.44
C TYR A 114 84.39 8.20 -35.68
N ILE A 115 83.68 7.07 -35.52
CA ILE A 115 84.20 5.74 -35.84
C ILE A 115 84.65 5.66 -37.29
N LYS A 116 83.83 6.16 -38.23
CA LYS A 116 84.17 6.18 -39.65
C LYS A 116 85.43 7.02 -39.94
N GLN A 117 85.60 8.16 -39.27
CA GLN A 117 86.81 8.97 -39.40
C GLN A 117 88.06 8.24 -38.90
N LEU A 118 87.94 7.49 -37.79
CA LEU A 118 89.02 6.65 -37.27
C LEU A 118 89.38 5.52 -38.23
N GLU A 119 88.38 4.83 -38.81
CA GLU A 119 88.58 3.81 -39.83
C GLU A 119 89.31 4.36 -41.06
N GLU A 120 88.91 5.53 -41.57
CA GLU A 120 89.59 6.20 -42.69
C GLU A 120 91.04 6.61 -42.35
N ALA A 121 91.29 7.07 -41.12
CA ALA A 121 92.62 7.42 -40.65
C ALA A 121 93.52 6.18 -40.52
N LEU A 122 92.99 5.07 -40.00
CA LEU A 122 93.67 3.78 -39.94
C LEU A 122 93.98 3.26 -41.34
N GLN A 123 93.02 3.34 -42.27
CA GLN A 123 93.21 2.93 -43.66
C GLN A 123 94.25 3.79 -44.39
N LYS A 124 94.29 5.10 -44.12
CA LYS A 124 95.34 6.00 -44.62
C LYS A 124 96.71 5.63 -44.05
N LYS A 125 96.82 5.32 -42.76
CA LYS A 125 98.08 4.85 -42.14
C LYS A 125 98.53 3.51 -42.72
N TYR A 126 97.61 2.57 -42.90
CA TYR A 126 97.85 1.28 -43.54
C TYR A 126 98.37 1.45 -44.97
N ASN A 127 97.74 2.31 -45.77
CA ASN A 127 98.19 2.64 -47.13
C ASN A 127 99.54 3.38 -47.16
N ARG A 128 99.85 4.20 -46.14
CA ARG A 128 101.16 4.86 -45.99
C ARG A 128 102.27 3.86 -45.66
N CYS A 129 101.99 2.85 -44.84
CA CYS A 129 102.91 1.73 -44.60
C CYS A 129 103.09 0.87 -45.86
N LYS A 130 102.03 0.66 -46.65
CA LYS A 130 102.07 -0.11 -47.90
C LYS A 130 102.86 0.58 -49.03
N LEU A 131 103.02 1.90 -49.01
CA LEU A 131 103.74 2.69 -50.02
C LEU A 131 105.14 3.16 -49.60
N GLY A 132 105.66 2.69 -48.45
CA GLY A 132 106.90 3.19 -47.86
C GLY A 132 107.99 2.15 -47.63
N PHE A 133 108.33 1.32 -48.63
CA PHE A 133 109.50 0.42 -48.53
C PHE A 133 110.22 0.16 -49.86
N LEU A 134 111.23 0.98 -50.15
CA LEU A 134 112.46 0.60 -50.83
C LEU A 134 113.62 1.42 -50.22
N GLY A 135 114.60 0.75 -49.60
CA GLY A 135 115.95 1.28 -49.33
C GLY A 135 116.38 1.65 -47.90
N GLN A 136 116.98 0.69 -47.17
CA GLN A 136 118.02 0.80 -46.12
C GLN A 136 117.74 1.48 -44.75
N LYS A 137 117.50 0.66 -43.72
CA LYS A 137 118.34 0.50 -42.49
C LYS A 137 117.72 -0.57 -41.57
N PHE A 138 118.40 -1.71 -41.46
CA PHE A 138 117.90 -2.99 -40.94
C PHE A 138 118.06 -3.17 -39.42
N SER A 139 117.78 -2.15 -38.61
CA SER A 139 117.85 -2.28 -37.13
C SER A 139 116.74 -1.53 -36.39
N GLN A 140 116.13 -0.51 -37.00
CA GLN A 140 114.93 0.17 -36.47
C GLN A 140 113.62 -0.57 -36.82
N LYS A 141 113.62 -1.34 -37.91
CA LYS A 141 112.42 -2.00 -38.45
C LYS A 141 112.05 -3.31 -37.76
N GLU A 142 112.99 -3.97 -37.10
CA GLU A 142 112.67 -5.09 -36.19
C GLU A 142 112.00 -4.58 -34.92
N GLN A 143 112.43 -3.44 -34.37
CA GLN A 143 111.75 -2.80 -33.23
C GLN A 143 110.36 -2.27 -33.60
N GLU A 144 110.18 -1.70 -34.80
CA GLU A 144 108.85 -1.32 -35.31
C GLU A 144 107.96 -2.53 -35.60
N CYS A 145 108.48 -3.64 -36.13
CA CYS A 145 107.70 -4.86 -36.38
C CYS A 145 107.28 -5.54 -35.06
N VAL A 146 108.13 -5.51 -34.03
CA VAL A 146 107.79 -5.98 -32.68
C VAL A 146 106.76 -5.04 -32.04
N GLN A 147 106.88 -3.72 -32.19
CA GLN A 147 105.84 -2.78 -31.72
C GLN A 147 104.51 -2.92 -32.46
N LEU A 148 104.55 -3.21 -33.76
CA LEU A 148 103.36 -3.46 -34.57
C LEU A 148 102.68 -4.78 -34.19
N ASN A 149 103.45 -5.85 -33.93
CA ASN A 149 102.89 -7.11 -33.42
C ASN A 149 102.30 -6.94 -32.01
N ILE A 150 102.94 -6.17 -31.13
CA ILE A 150 102.40 -5.84 -29.80
C ILE A 150 101.11 -5.01 -29.94
N GLN A 151 101.06 -4.06 -30.87
CA GLN A 151 99.84 -3.32 -31.19
C GLN A 151 98.75 -4.22 -31.78
N GLU A 152 99.10 -5.16 -32.65
CA GLU A 152 98.18 -6.13 -33.23
C GLU A 152 97.60 -7.06 -32.17
N ASP A 153 98.42 -7.57 -31.25
CA ASP A 153 97.96 -8.38 -30.12
C ASP A 153 97.08 -7.58 -29.15
N GLN A 154 97.41 -6.31 -28.88
CA GLN A 154 96.58 -5.41 -28.08
C GLN A 154 95.24 -5.10 -28.75
N ILE A 155 95.23 -4.87 -30.07
CA ILE A 155 94.02 -4.66 -30.85
C ILE A 155 93.18 -5.94 -30.86
N ASN A 156 93.78 -7.12 -31.04
CA ASN A 156 93.07 -8.40 -31.01
C ASN A 156 92.47 -8.70 -29.64
N GLN A 157 93.17 -8.37 -28.54
CA GLN A 157 92.59 -8.45 -27.19
C GLN A 157 91.42 -7.48 -26.98
N GLN A 158 91.54 -6.23 -27.45
CA GLN A 158 90.44 -5.26 -27.40
C GLN A 158 89.24 -5.70 -28.24
N LEU A 159 89.50 -6.30 -29.41
CA LEU A 159 88.45 -6.83 -30.28
C LEU A 159 87.73 -8.01 -29.61
N GLN A 160 88.46 -8.91 -28.95
CA GLN A 160 87.87 -10.00 -28.18
C GLN A 160 87.03 -9.48 -27.01
N SER A 161 87.51 -8.51 -26.24
CA SER A 161 86.73 -7.94 -25.14
C SER A 161 85.48 -7.23 -25.63
N GLN A 162 85.56 -6.46 -26.72
CA GLN A 162 84.39 -5.81 -27.32
C GLN A 162 83.39 -6.80 -27.91
N THR A 163 83.86 -7.88 -28.54
CA THR A 163 82.99 -8.95 -29.05
C THR A 163 82.23 -9.61 -27.90
N GLN A 164 82.91 -9.88 -26.79
CA GLN A 164 82.30 -10.48 -25.61
C GLN A 164 81.30 -9.53 -24.91
N GLU A 165 81.59 -8.23 -24.87
CA GLU A 165 80.65 -7.20 -24.41
C GLU A 165 79.41 -7.12 -25.31
N TYR A 166 79.59 -7.19 -26.64
CA TYR A 166 78.50 -7.20 -27.61
C TYR A 166 77.61 -8.44 -27.44
N ASP A 167 78.19 -9.64 -27.33
CA ASP A 167 77.44 -10.88 -27.10
C ASP A 167 76.62 -10.83 -25.79
N ASN A 168 77.19 -10.24 -24.73
CA ASN A 168 76.48 -10.06 -23.46
C ASN A 168 75.34 -9.02 -23.57
N ALA A 169 75.56 -7.93 -24.30
CA ALA A 169 74.52 -6.94 -24.58
C ALA A 169 73.39 -7.54 -25.43
N GLU A 170 73.71 -8.37 -26.42
CA GLU A 170 72.74 -9.05 -27.27
C GLU A 170 71.86 -10.03 -26.47
N ARG A 171 72.46 -10.84 -25.58
CA ARG A 171 71.69 -11.71 -24.66
C ARG A 171 70.78 -10.90 -23.73
N THR A 172 71.30 -9.82 -23.16
CA THR A 172 70.52 -8.94 -22.27
C THR A 172 69.34 -8.33 -23.02
N MET A 173 69.55 -7.91 -24.26
CA MET A 173 68.50 -7.35 -25.12
C MET A 173 67.44 -8.41 -25.44
N GLN A 174 67.83 -9.64 -25.81
CA GLN A 174 66.88 -10.75 -26.03
C GLN A 174 66.05 -11.08 -24.78
N ASP A 175 66.64 -11.10 -23.59
CA ASP A 175 65.91 -11.34 -22.34
C ASP A 175 64.95 -10.19 -22.02
N LYS A 176 65.35 -8.94 -22.30
CA LYS A 176 64.47 -7.78 -22.17
C LYS A 176 63.32 -7.80 -23.16
N THR A 177 63.56 -8.21 -24.41
CA THR A 177 62.50 -8.40 -25.41
C THR A 177 61.48 -9.44 -24.95
N LYS A 178 61.92 -10.59 -24.42
CA LYS A 178 61.00 -11.59 -23.85
C LYS A 178 60.19 -11.05 -22.67
N GLN A 179 60.82 -10.26 -21.78
CA GLN A 179 60.11 -9.61 -20.67
C GLN A 179 59.04 -8.63 -21.19
N ILE A 180 59.35 -7.84 -22.22
CA ILE A 180 58.41 -6.90 -22.86
C ILE A 180 57.23 -7.68 -23.46
N GLU A 181 57.49 -8.72 -24.26
CA GLU A 181 56.44 -9.57 -24.85
C GLU A 181 55.52 -10.19 -23.79
N GLN A 182 56.09 -10.64 -22.66
CA GLN A 182 55.31 -11.17 -21.54
C GLN A 182 54.44 -10.10 -20.88
N LEU A 183 54.98 -8.90 -20.65
CA LEU A 183 54.24 -7.77 -20.07
C LEU A 183 53.13 -7.29 -21.00
N GLU A 184 53.37 -7.21 -22.30
CA GLU A 184 52.37 -6.88 -23.32
C GLU A 184 51.21 -7.89 -23.33
N ALA A 185 51.52 -9.19 -23.22
CA ALA A 185 50.50 -10.22 -23.13
C ALA A 185 49.65 -10.10 -21.85
N VAL A 186 50.27 -9.79 -20.70
CA VAL A 186 49.56 -9.56 -19.43
C VAL A 186 48.70 -8.30 -19.50
N LEU A 187 49.22 -7.20 -20.03
CA LEU A 187 48.46 -5.95 -20.23
C LEU A 187 47.23 -6.18 -21.08
N LYS A 188 47.38 -6.85 -22.24
CA LYS A 188 46.27 -7.16 -23.12
C LYS A 188 45.21 -8.03 -22.43
N ALA A 189 45.62 -9.02 -21.63
CA ALA A 189 44.69 -9.84 -20.86
C ALA A 189 43.94 -9.04 -19.79
N MET A 190 44.62 -8.09 -19.12
CA MET A 190 43.98 -7.18 -18.15
C MET A 190 42.99 -6.23 -18.82
N GLU A 191 43.33 -5.67 -19.99
CA GLU A 191 42.43 -4.81 -20.77
C GLU A 191 41.16 -5.56 -21.20
N GLU A 192 41.30 -6.80 -21.69
CA GLU A 192 40.16 -7.64 -22.05
C GLU A 192 39.27 -7.97 -20.83
N GLN A 193 39.86 -8.26 -19.67
CA GLN A 193 39.11 -8.48 -18.43
C GLN A 193 38.37 -7.22 -17.97
N LEU A 194 39.04 -6.07 -18.01
CA LEU A 194 38.45 -4.79 -17.64
C LEU A 194 37.27 -4.46 -18.54
N HIS A 195 37.40 -4.65 -19.86
CA HIS A 195 36.32 -4.41 -20.81
C HIS A 195 35.10 -5.31 -20.59
N ARG A 196 35.32 -6.59 -20.23
CA ARG A 196 34.23 -7.51 -19.86
C ARG A 196 33.50 -7.03 -18.60
N ILE A 197 34.24 -6.71 -17.54
CA ILE A 197 33.66 -6.22 -16.28
C ILE A 197 32.87 -4.91 -16.49
N GLU A 198 33.36 -4.00 -17.32
CA GLU A 198 32.63 -2.77 -17.66
C GLU A 198 31.30 -3.04 -18.38
N THR A 199 31.31 -4.01 -19.29
CA THR A 199 30.11 -4.42 -20.03
C THR A 199 29.08 -5.06 -19.08
N ASP A 200 29.55 -5.95 -18.20
CA ASP A 200 28.71 -6.60 -17.20
C ASP A 200 28.18 -5.59 -16.16
N LEU A 201 28.98 -4.59 -15.76
CA LEU A 201 28.55 -3.49 -14.90
C LEU A 201 27.44 -2.66 -15.53
N LYS A 202 27.57 -2.31 -16.82
CA LYS A 202 26.53 -1.56 -17.54
C LYS A 202 25.22 -2.34 -17.57
N LYS A 203 25.28 -3.63 -17.90
CA LYS A 203 24.11 -4.51 -17.91
C LYS A 203 23.48 -4.64 -16.51
N SER A 204 24.30 -4.93 -15.49
CA SER A 204 23.84 -5.07 -14.10
C SER A 204 23.18 -3.79 -13.56
N ASN A 205 23.70 -2.60 -13.92
CA ASN A 205 23.08 -1.33 -13.54
C ASN A 205 21.73 -1.11 -14.23
N GLN A 206 21.61 -1.48 -15.51
CA GLN A 206 20.35 -1.39 -16.25
C GLN A 206 19.30 -2.36 -15.68
N ASP A 207 19.71 -3.59 -15.38
CA ASP A 207 18.86 -4.57 -14.71
C ASP A 207 18.40 -4.05 -13.34
N LEU A 208 19.32 -3.52 -12.54
CA LEU A 208 18.98 -2.93 -11.23
C LEU A 208 17.95 -1.80 -11.34
N GLU A 209 18.06 -0.94 -12.35
CA GLU A 209 17.09 0.13 -12.57
C GLU A 209 15.71 -0.42 -12.96
N ASN A 210 15.66 -1.42 -13.83
CA ASN A 210 14.43 -2.10 -14.22
C ASN A 210 13.76 -2.77 -13.01
N GLU A 211 14.54 -3.50 -12.20
CA GLU A 211 14.03 -4.18 -11.00
C GLU A 211 13.54 -3.18 -9.94
N LYS A 212 14.19 -2.01 -9.80
CA LYS A 212 13.71 -0.92 -8.93
C LYS A 212 12.40 -0.32 -9.42
N ARG A 213 12.24 -0.10 -10.74
CA ARG A 213 10.98 0.38 -11.32
C ARG A 213 9.85 -0.62 -11.11
N LEU A 214 10.13 -1.91 -11.27
CA LEU A 214 9.15 -2.98 -10.99
C LEU A 214 8.77 -3.01 -9.51
N PHE A 215 9.76 -2.91 -8.60
CA PHE A 215 9.51 -2.82 -7.16
C PHE A 215 8.61 -1.63 -6.78
N GLN A 216 8.81 -0.47 -7.39
CA GLN A 216 7.94 0.70 -7.19
C GLN A 216 6.51 0.47 -7.67
N ARG A 217 6.33 -0.19 -8.83
CA ARG A 217 5.00 -0.56 -9.34
C ARG A 217 4.29 -1.51 -8.39
N LEU A 218 4.93 -2.61 -7.98
CA LEU A 218 4.36 -3.56 -7.02
C LEU A 218 4.03 -2.89 -5.67
N THR A 219 4.85 -1.92 -5.22
CA THR A 219 4.54 -1.14 -4.02
C THR A 219 3.23 -0.34 -4.18
N SER A 220 3.01 0.24 -5.36
CA SER A 220 1.77 0.98 -5.66
C SER A 220 0.55 0.06 -5.81
N GLU A 221 0.74 -1.13 -6.37
CA GLU A 221 -0.28 -2.17 -6.50
C GLU A 221 -0.72 -2.69 -5.13
N LEU A 222 0.23 -3.00 -4.23
CA LEU A 222 -0.04 -3.37 -2.85
C LEU A 222 -0.85 -2.29 -2.12
N LYS A 223 -0.43 -1.02 -2.22
CA LYS A 223 -1.19 0.11 -1.62
C LYS A 223 -2.62 0.21 -2.15
N THR A 224 -2.81 -0.11 -3.43
CA THR A 224 -4.15 -0.11 -4.06
C THR A 224 -4.99 -1.27 -3.54
N ALA A 225 -4.42 -2.47 -3.44
CA ALA A 225 -5.05 -3.64 -2.85
C ALA A 225 -5.48 -3.37 -1.39
N GLU A 226 -4.59 -2.81 -0.56
CA GLU A 226 -4.89 -2.45 0.83
C GLU A 226 -6.03 -1.42 0.93
N ARG A 227 -6.05 -0.40 0.06
CA ARG A 227 -7.16 0.57 0.01
C ARG A 227 -8.49 -0.11 -0.36
N ASN A 228 -8.46 -1.03 -1.30
CA ASN A 228 -9.66 -1.76 -1.72
C ASN A 228 -10.16 -2.72 -0.64
N GLU A 229 -9.26 -3.38 0.10
CA GLU A 229 -9.60 -4.19 1.27
C GLU A 229 -10.28 -3.32 2.35
N ARG A 230 -9.69 -2.17 2.69
CA ARG A 230 -10.28 -1.23 3.66
C ARG A 230 -11.67 -0.75 3.25
N LYS A 231 -11.86 -0.42 1.96
CA LYS A 231 -13.19 -0.07 1.42
C LYS A 231 -14.20 -1.20 1.60
N ALA A 232 -13.83 -2.44 1.24
CA ALA A 232 -14.69 -3.60 1.45
C ALA A 232 -15.02 -3.83 2.94
N ALA A 233 -14.04 -3.65 3.84
CA ALA A 233 -14.27 -3.80 5.27
C ALA A 233 -15.28 -2.77 5.80
N THR A 234 -15.19 -1.51 5.35
CA THR A 234 -16.16 -0.47 5.70
C THR A 234 -17.55 -0.76 5.11
N GLU A 235 -17.61 -1.19 3.85
CA GLU A 235 -18.87 -1.60 3.21
C GLU A 235 -19.52 -2.79 3.92
N LEU A 236 -18.73 -3.77 4.38
CA LEU A 236 -19.21 -4.91 5.15
C LEU A 236 -19.83 -4.43 6.47
N ARG A 237 -19.12 -3.59 7.24
CA ARG A 237 -19.65 -3.01 8.49
C ARG A 237 -20.96 -2.25 8.29
N ASN A 238 -21.05 -1.46 7.22
CA ASN A 238 -22.27 -0.74 6.87
C ASN A 238 -23.42 -1.71 6.57
N GLN A 239 -23.15 -2.82 5.89
CA GLN A 239 -24.15 -3.86 5.61
C GLN A 239 -24.57 -4.60 6.89
N GLU A 240 -23.65 -4.90 7.80
CA GLU A 240 -23.95 -5.50 9.10
C GLU A 240 -24.86 -4.59 9.93
N GLN A 241 -24.56 -3.30 10.01
CA GLN A 241 -25.44 -2.32 10.68
C GLN A 241 -26.82 -2.24 10.04
N LYS A 242 -26.89 -2.26 8.70
CA LYS A 242 -28.17 -2.29 7.98
C LYS A 242 -28.96 -3.54 8.34
N LEU A 243 -28.31 -4.70 8.40
CA LEU A 243 -28.95 -5.96 8.76
C LEU A 243 -29.54 -5.94 10.17
N VAL A 244 -28.79 -5.40 11.15
CA VAL A 244 -29.29 -5.22 12.52
C VAL A 244 -30.54 -4.34 12.56
N ARG A 245 -30.57 -3.24 11.79
CA ARG A 245 -31.77 -2.37 11.69
C ARG A 245 -32.97 -3.13 11.11
N GLU A 246 -32.75 -3.96 10.09
CA GLU A 246 -33.83 -4.75 9.50
C GLU A 246 -34.30 -5.90 10.41
N GLU A 247 -33.42 -6.49 11.22
CA GLU A 247 -33.81 -7.47 12.24
C GLU A 247 -34.69 -6.81 13.32
N GLN A 248 -34.34 -5.59 13.75
CA GLN A 248 -35.19 -4.81 14.65
C GLN A 248 -36.54 -4.45 14.02
N ASN A 249 -36.56 -4.10 12.73
CA ASN A 249 -37.81 -3.84 12.00
C ASN A 249 -38.69 -5.09 11.93
N LEU A 250 -38.12 -6.23 11.57
CA LEU A 250 -38.84 -7.51 11.52
C LEU A 250 -39.42 -7.87 12.88
N GLN A 251 -38.67 -7.65 13.96
CA GLN A 251 -39.13 -7.88 15.32
C GLN A 251 -40.33 -7.00 15.67
N ARG A 252 -40.28 -5.70 15.36
CA ARG A 252 -41.42 -4.79 15.53
C ARG A 252 -42.63 -5.22 14.70
N CYS A 253 -42.42 -5.73 13.49
CA CYS A 253 -43.50 -6.27 12.66
C CYS A 253 -44.13 -7.53 13.29
N ARG A 254 -43.32 -8.44 13.85
CA ARG A 254 -43.80 -9.63 14.57
C ARG A 254 -44.63 -9.25 15.79
N GLU A 255 -44.18 -8.28 16.57
CA GLU A 255 -44.92 -7.78 17.74
C GLU A 255 -46.27 -7.16 17.35
N LYS A 256 -46.31 -6.38 16.25
CA LYS A 256 -47.56 -5.83 15.71
C LYS A 256 -48.52 -6.91 15.21
N GLU A 257 -48.03 -7.93 14.51
CA GLU A 257 -48.85 -9.09 14.07
C GLU A 257 -49.42 -9.82 15.30
N GLN A 258 -48.59 -10.11 16.30
CA GLN A 258 -49.04 -10.75 17.54
C GLN A 258 -50.09 -9.91 18.28
N ALA A 259 -49.88 -8.60 18.39
CA ALA A 259 -50.84 -7.69 19.02
C ALA A 259 -52.16 -7.62 18.23
N ALA A 260 -52.12 -7.58 16.90
CA ALA A 260 -53.31 -7.63 16.05
C ALA A 260 -54.03 -8.99 16.19
N SER A 261 -53.27 -10.08 16.29
CA SER A 261 -53.80 -11.44 16.46
C SER A 261 -54.54 -11.59 17.79
N ARG A 262 -53.95 -11.10 18.90
CA ARG A 262 -54.61 -11.08 20.21
C ARG A 262 -55.90 -10.27 20.19
N ARG A 263 -55.87 -9.05 19.65
CA ARG A 263 -57.06 -8.20 19.53
C ARG A 263 -58.16 -8.85 18.69
N ARG A 264 -57.78 -9.57 17.63
CA ARG A 264 -58.71 -10.35 16.82
C ARG A 264 -59.33 -11.46 17.65
N GLN A 265 -58.54 -12.30 18.32
CA GLN A 265 -59.04 -13.39 19.18
C GLN A 265 -59.93 -12.90 20.32
N GLU A 266 -59.56 -11.80 20.98
CA GLU A 266 -60.40 -11.16 22.00
C GLU A 266 -61.75 -10.73 21.44
N THR A 267 -61.76 -10.12 20.24
CA THR A 267 -63.02 -9.70 19.59
C THR A 267 -63.83 -10.89 19.07
N GLU A 268 -63.19 -11.96 18.58
CA GLU A 268 -63.85 -13.21 18.18
C GLU A 268 -64.56 -13.84 19.38
N HIS A 269 -63.89 -13.92 20.53
CA HIS A 269 -64.47 -14.47 21.75
C HIS A 269 -65.62 -13.60 22.29
N GLU A 270 -65.50 -12.27 22.23
CA GLU A 270 -66.61 -11.36 22.60
C GLU A 270 -67.82 -11.54 21.68
N VAL A 271 -67.62 -11.74 20.38
CA VAL A 271 -68.72 -12.01 19.43
C VAL A 271 -69.38 -13.34 19.75
N GLU A 272 -68.61 -14.40 20.00
CA GLU A 272 -69.12 -15.72 20.38
C GLU A 272 -69.97 -15.65 21.67
N MET A 273 -69.47 -14.97 22.70
CA MET A 273 -70.23 -14.74 23.93
C MET A 273 -71.54 -13.99 23.66
N MET A 274 -71.52 -12.92 22.85
CA MET A 274 -72.74 -12.18 22.50
C MET A 274 -73.72 -12.97 21.63
N GLU A 275 -73.24 -13.88 20.78
CA GLU A 275 -74.09 -14.81 20.03
C GLU A 275 -74.81 -15.77 20.99
N THR A 276 -74.11 -16.34 21.97
CA THR A 276 -74.73 -17.20 22.98
C THR A 276 -75.75 -16.46 23.86
N ASP A 277 -75.44 -15.23 24.27
CA ASP A 277 -76.38 -14.38 25.03
C ASP A 277 -77.64 -14.08 24.21
N LEU A 278 -77.49 -13.81 22.92
CA LEU A 278 -78.60 -13.58 22.01
C LEU A 278 -79.45 -14.84 21.82
N GLU A 279 -78.84 -16.01 21.68
CA GLU A 279 -79.56 -17.29 21.61
C GLU A 279 -80.40 -17.56 22.87
N ILE A 280 -79.82 -17.33 24.06
CA ILE A 280 -80.53 -17.46 25.34
C ILE A 280 -81.69 -16.46 25.44
N ALA A 281 -81.46 -15.19 25.08
CA ALA A 281 -82.49 -14.16 25.09
C ALA A 281 -83.63 -14.45 24.11
N THR A 282 -83.30 -14.97 22.93
CA THR A 282 -84.28 -15.37 21.91
C THR A 282 -85.11 -16.58 22.38
N ALA A 283 -84.47 -17.57 23.02
CA ALA A 283 -85.18 -18.70 23.63
C ALA A 283 -86.13 -18.25 24.76
N ALA A 284 -85.69 -17.30 25.61
CA ALA A 284 -86.53 -16.75 26.67
C ALA A 284 -87.74 -15.97 26.10
N LEU A 285 -87.54 -15.21 25.02
CA LEU A 285 -88.62 -14.51 24.32
C LEU A 285 -89.64 -15.51 23.75
N LEU A 286 -89.20 -16.60 23.11
CA LEU A 286 -90.08 -17.66 22.60
C LEU A 286 -90.93 -18.30 23.71
N ILE A 287 -90.34 -18.56 24.88
CA ILE A 287 -91.06 -19.08 26.04
C ILE A 287 -92.10 -18.07 26.54
N ALA A 288 -91.75 -16.78 26.59
CA ALA A 288 -92.68 -15.72 26.99
C ALA A 288 -93.85 -15.57 26.01
N ASP A 289 -93.59 -15.66 24.70
CA ASP A 289 -94.60 -15.64 23.63
C ASP A 289 -95.55 -16.86 23.70
N LEU A 290 -95.00 -18.06 23.91
CA LEU A 290 -95.80 -19.29 24.12
C LEU A 290 -96.67 -19.17 25.39
N ALA A 291 -96.13 -18.67 26.49
CA ALA A 291 -96.87 -18.47 27.72
C ALA A 291 -98.00 -17.44 27.56
N LEU A 292 -97.77 -16.36 26.83
CA LEU A 292 -98.79 -15.37 26.49
C LEU A 292 -99.89 -15.99 25.61
N THR A 293 -99.52 -16.79 24.61
CA THR A 293 -100.47 -17.49 23.72
C THR A 293 -101.36 -18.47 24.48
N ALA A 294 -100.78 -19.24 25.41
CA ALA A 294 -101.53 -20.14 26.28
C ALA A 294 -102.49 -19.38 27.22
N LEU A 295 -102.06 -18.23 27.74
CA LEU A 295 -102.91 -17.35 28.56
C LEU A 295 -104.10 -16.81 27.77
N ILE A 296 -103.88 -16.37 26.53
CA ILE A 296 -104.94 -15.93 25.62
C ILE A 296 -105.95 -17.07 25.40
N ALA A 297 -105.50 -18.30 25.17
CA ALA A 297 -106.39 -19.46 25.02
C ALA A 297 -107.22 -19.75 26.30
N LEU A 298 -106.65 -19.55 27.49
CA LEU A 298 -107.34 -19.74 28.78
C LEU A 298 -108.39 -18.65 29.08
N THR A 299 -108.27 -17.45 28.50
CA THR A 299 -109.25 -16.37 28.71
C THR A 299 -110.63 -16.67 28.11
N ILE A 300 -110.72 -17.65 27.20
CA ILE A 300 -111.97 -18.20 26.69
C ILE A 300 -112.79 -18.88 27.80
N VAL A 301 -112.12 -19.37 28.86
CA VAL A 301 -112.75 -20.11 29.97
C VAL A 301 -113.05 -19.20 31.18
N ASN A 302 -112.27 -18.13 31.41
CA ASN A 302 -112.52 -17.14 32.48
C ASN A 302 -112.09 -15.72 32.08
N PRO A 303 -113.03 -14.85 31.65
CA PRO A 303 -112.71 -13.60 30.97
C PRO A 303 -112.19 -12.47 31.88
N LEU A 304 -112.62 -12.41 33.16
CA LEU A 304 -112.28 -11.28 34.04
C LEU A 304 -110.86 -11.38 34.64
N ALA A 305 -110.40 -12.58 34.99
CA ALA A 305 -109.03 -12.81 35.47
C ALA A 305 -108.00 -12.79 34.32
N GLY A 306 -108.45 -13.07 33.09
CA GLY A 306 -107.62 -13.17 31.90
C GLY A 306 -107.09 -11.83 31.37
N MET A 307 -107.93 -10.79 31.35
CA MET A 307 -107.60 -9.49 30.72
C MET A 307 -106.43 -8.76 31.39
N PHE A 308 -106.38 -8.74 32.73
CA PHE A 308 -105.26 -8.13 33.46
C PHE A 308 -103.96 -8.93 33.30
N CYS A 309 -104.04 -10.27 33.27
CA CYS A 309 -102.87 -11.13 33.06
C CYS A 309 -102.29 -11.01 31.65
N ILE A 310 -103.14 -10.87 30.62
CA ILE A 310 -102.71 -10.64 29.24
C ILE A 310 -101.94 -9.32 29.13
N ALA A 311 -102.47 -8.22 29.67
CA ALA A 311 -101.84 -6.90 29.54
C ALA A 311 -100.43 -6.87 30.15
N ILE A 312 -100.25 -7.47 31.34
CA ILE A 312 -98.94 -7.57 32.00
C ILE A 312 -97.96 -8.43 31.19
N LYS A 313 -98.43 -9.56 30.63
CA LYS A 313 -97.58 -10.46 29.83
C LYS A 313 -97.25 -9.90 28.45
N GLN A 314 -98.17 -9.16 27.82
CA GLN A 314 -97.92 -8.43 26.58
C GLN A 314 -96.81 -7.40 26.77
N ALA A 315 -96.85 -6.62 27.86
CA ALA A 315 -95.78 -5.68 28.20
C ALA A 315 -94.44 -6.39 28.42
N ALA A 316 -94.43 -7.57 29.06
CA ALA A 316 -93.23 -8.38 29.24
C ALA A 316 -92.64 -8.89 27.91
N VAL A 317 -93.50 -9.36 26.99
CA VAL A 317 -93.09 -9.75 25.63
C VAL A 317 -92.49 -8.58 24.86
N THR A 318 -93.13 -7.41 24.87
CA THR A 318 -92.61 -6.23 24.17
C THR A 318 -91.28 -5.74 24.77
N ALA A 319 -91.11 -5.82 26.09
CA ALA A 319 -89.83 -5.52 26.73
C ALA A 319 -88.73 -6.53 26.35
N ALA A 320 -89.07 -7.82 26.24
CA ALA A 320 -88.15 -8.87 25.78
C ALA A 320 -87.77 -8.70 24.29
N GLN A 321 -88.73 -8.35 23.42
CA GLN A 321 -88.47 -8.03 22.01
C GLN A 321 -87.50 -6.85 21.86
N HIS A 322 -87.70 -5.78 22.64
CA HIS A 322 -86.80 -4.64 22.65
C HIS A 322 -85.39 -5.00 23.17
N ALA A 323 -85.30 -5.88 24.18
CA ALA A 323 -84.03 -6.37 24.69
C ALA A 323 -83.27 -7.21 23.65
N VAL A 324 -83.96 -8.10 22.93
CA VAL A 324 -83.41 -8.90 21.83
C VAL A 324 -82.91 -7.98 20.70
N GLY A 325 -83.73 -7.04 20.23
CA GLY A 325 -83.31 -6.10 19.17
C GLY A 325 -82.09 -5.25 19.55
N LYS A 326 -81.97 -4.84 20.81
CA LYS A 326 -80.77 -4.13 21.31
C LYS A 326 -79.54 -5.05 21.37
N ALA A 327 -79.71 -6.33 21.70
CA ALA A 327 -78.64 -7.32 21.68
C ALA A 327 -78.16 -7.60 20.24
N GLU A 328 -79.08 -7.75 19.29
CA GLU A 328 -78.77 -7.91 17.86
C GLU A 328 -77.98 -6.73 17.31
N GLN A 329 -78.37 -5.49 17.64
CA GLN A 329 -77.64 -4.31 17.20
C GLN A 329 -76.19 -4.30 17.73
N LYS A 330 -76.01 -4.57 19.02
CA LYS A 330 -74.68 -4.62 19.65
C LYS A 330 -73.82 -5.73 19.05
N LEU A 331 -74.40 -6.89 18.79
CA LEU A 331 -73.74 -8.00 18.12
C LEU A 331 -73.31 -7.61 16.70
N GLY A 332 -74.16 -6.91 15.95
CA GLY A 332 -73.84 -6.39 14.63
C GLY A 332 -72.65 -5.42 14.64
N GLU A 333 -72.62 -4.47 15.59
CA GLU A 333 -71.50 -3.55 15.78
C GLU A 333 -70.20 -4.29 16.10
N LYS A 334 -70.26 -5.32 16.96
CA LYS A 334 -69.09 -6.14 17.30
C LYS A 334 -68.62 -7.02 16.16
N LYS A 335 -69.52 -7.60 15.35
CA LYS A 335 -69.17 -8.31 14.11
C LYS A 335 -68.47 -7.39 13.10
N ALA A 336 -68.93 -6.15 12.96
CA ALA A 336 -68.25 -5.16 12.10
C ALA A 336 -66.84 -4.83 12.63
N LEU A 337 -66.68 -4.71 13.96
CA LEU A 337 -65.36 -4.55 14.58
C LEU A 337 -64.46 -5.76 14.34
N LEU A 338 -65.00 -6.98 14.40
CA LEU A 338 -64.26 -8.21 14.13
C LEU A 338 -63.72 -8.23 12.70
N VAL A 339 -64.54 -7.89 11.69
CA VAL A 339 -64.11 -7.78 10.29
C VAL A 339 -62.93 -6.81 10.15
N LYS A 340 -62.97 -5.67 10.85
CA LYS A 340 -61.84 -4.73 10.88
C LYS A 340 -60.60 -5.34 11.52
N ARG A 341 -60.73 -6.09 12.63
CA ARG A 341 -59.61 -6.76 13.30
C ARG A 341 -58.96 -7.85 12.44
N VAL A 342 -59.76 -8.59 11.67
CA VAL A 342 -59.25 -9.56 10.69
C VAL A 342 -58.40 -8.86 9.64
N SER A 343 -58.90 -7.77 9.05
CA SER A 343 -58.16 -6.98 8.06
C SER A 343 -56.87 -6.34 8.61
N ASP A 344 -56.93 -5.80 9.84
CA ASP A 344 -55.75 -5.27 10.54
C ASP A 344 -54.67 -6.36 10.71
N HIS A 345 -55.08 -7.58 11.10
CA HIS A 345 -54.18 -8.72 11.28
C HIS A 345 -53.57 -9.18 9.95
N GLU A 346 -54.36 -9.29 8.87
CA GLU A 346 -53.87 -9.64 7.54
C GLU A 346 -52.84 -8.61 7.03
N THR A 347 -53.11 -7.33 7.24
CA THR A 347 -52.18 -6.25 6.90
C THR A 347 -50.88 -6.34 7.69
N ALA A 348 -50.96 -6.61 9.00
CA ALA A 348 -49.78 -6.81 9.84
C ALA A 348 -48.95 -8.03 9.40
N GLN A 349 -49.63 -9.13 9.04
CA GLN A 349 -48.99 -10.34 8.53
C GLN A 349 -48.27 -10.09 7.19
N ALA A 350 -48.90 -9.37 6.26
CA ALA A 350 -48.30 -8.99 4.99
C ALA A 350 -47.03 -8.12 5.20
N ASN A 351 -47.10 -7.16 6.13
CA ASN A 351 -45.96 -6.32 6.48
C ASN A 351 -44.80 -7.12 7.09
N ARG A 352 -45.09 -8.11 7.96
CA ARG A 352 -44.05 -9.01 8.49
C ARG A 352 -43.39 -9.80 7.36
N LYS A 353 -44.17 -10.41 6.46
CA LYS A 353 -43.64 -11.17 5.32
C LYS A 353 -42.72 -10.31 4.44
N LYS A 354 -43.15 -9.10 4.10
CA LYS A 354 -42.34 -8.15 3.33
C LYS A 354 -41.03 -7.78 4.04
N SER A 355 -41.07 -7.55 5.36
CA SER A 355 -39.86 -7.27 6.15
C SER A 355 -38.91 -8.48 6.21
N GLU A 356 -39.45 -9.70 6.25
CA GLU A 356 -38.68 -10.95 6.25
C GLU A 356 -37.98 -11.18 4.90
N GLU A 357 -38.65 -10.90 3.78
CA GLU A 357 -38.05 -10.94 2.44
C GLU A 357 -36.89 -9.94 2.31
N ILE A 358 -37.09 -8.69 2.76
CA ILE A 358 -36.03 -7.66 2.77
C ILE A 358 -34.83 -8.12 3.61
N LEU A 359 -35.08 -8.71 4.79
CA LEU A 359 -34.02 -9.22 5.64
C LEU A 359 -33.23 -10.36 4.95
N ASN A 360 -33.92 -11.29 4.30
CA ASN A 360 -33.28 -12.39 3.58
C ASN A 360 -32.40 -11.89 2.42
N VAL A 361 -32.87 -10.91 1.64
CA VAL A 361 -32.04 -10.28 0.60
C VAL A 361 -30.81 -9.61 1.21
N ASN A 362 -30.96 -8.91 2.33
CA ASN A 362 -29.82 -8.28 2.99
C ASN A 362 -28.83 -9.30 3.61
N ARG A 363 -29.30 -10.49 4.02
CA ARG A 363 -28.44 -11.60 4.45
C ARG A 363 -27.58 -12.14 3.31
N ILE A 364 -28.19 -12.40 2.16
CA ILE A 364 -27.47 -12.83 0.95
C ILE A 364 -26.41 -11.78 0.57
N ASN A 365 -26.79 -10.50 0.55
CA ASN A 365 -25.85 -9.41 0.26
C ASN A 365 -24.70 -9.32 1.29
N LEU A 366 -24.96 -9.65 2.56
CA LEU A 366 -23.92 -9.69 3.59
C LEU A 366 -22.92 -10.80 3.30
N ASP A 367 -23.39 -11.99 2.93
CA ASP A 367 -22.53 -13.12 2.61
C ASP A 367 -21.66 -12.85 1.37
N THR A 368 -22.24 -12.24 0.33
CA THR A 368 -21.46 -11.75 -0.83
C THR A 368 -20.35 -10.79 -0.40
N ARG A 369 -20.66 -9.80 0.44
CA ARG A 369 -19.64 -8.84 0.94
C ARG A 369 -18.57 -9.49 1.80
N LYS A 370 -18.90 -10.52 2.58
CA LYS A 370 -17.92 -11.31 3.34
C LYS A 370 -16.97 -12.06 2.41
N SER A 371 -17.51 -12.66 1.35
CA SER A 371 -16.71 -13.31 0.31
C SER A 371 -15.80 -12.29 -0.39
N ASP A 372 -16.33 -11.13 -0.78
CA ASP A 372 -15.55 -10.06 -1.42
C ASP A 372 -14.40 -9.57 -0.52
N LEU A 373 -14.65 -9.38 0.77
CA LEU A 373 -13.59 -9.00 1.73
C LEU A 373 -12.52 -10.08 1.83
N THR A 374 -12.92 -11.36 1.83
CA THR A 374 -11.98 -12.49 1.88
C THR A 374 -11.10 -12.53 0.63
N ASN A 375 -11.68 -12.33 -0.55
CA ASN A 375 -10.94 -12.26 -1.81
C ASN A 375 -9.95 -11.07 -1.80
N ARG A 376 -10.40 -9.88 -1.39
CA ARG A 376 -9.51 -8.70 -1.32
C ARG A 376 -8.37 -8.87 -0.31
N LYS A 377 -8.60 -9.57 0.80
CA LYS A 377 -7.51 -9.94 1.74
C LYS A 377 -6.49 -10.86 1.08
N GLN A 378 -6.96 -11.82 0.29
CA GLN A 378 -6.08 -12.70 -0.47
C GLN A 378 -5.27 -11.94 -1.53
N ASP A 379 -5.87 -10.94 -2.18
CA ASP A 379 -5.17 -10.06 -3.12
C ASP A 379 -4.03 -9.30 -2.41
N VAL A 380 -4.29 -8.73 -1.22
CA VAL A 380 -3.25 -8.05 -0.42
C VAL A 380 -2.10 -8.99 -0.07
N VAL A 381 -2.40 -10.23 0.35
CA VAL A 381 -1.37 -11.25 0.63
C VAL A 381 -0.56 -11.55 -0.62
N THR A 382 -1.23 -11.76 -1.75
CA THR A 382 -0.58 -12.08 -3.03
C THR A 382 0.34 -10.95 -3.50
N GLU A 383 -0.12 -9.70 -3.42
CA GLU A 383 0.70 -8.53 -3.80
C GLU A 383 1.86 -8.31 -2.83
N LYS A 384 1.67 -8.59 -1.54
CA LYS A 384 2.74 -8.54 -0.55
C LYS A 384 3.82 -9.58 -0.82
N ASP A 385 3.43 -10.80 -1.19
CA ASP A 385 4.36 -11.87 -1.53
C ASP A 385 5.17 -11.53 -2.79
N LYS A 386 4.52 -11.01 -3.83
CA LYS A 386 5.20 -10.50 -5.04
C LYS A 386 6.20 -9.41 -4.70
N LEU A 387 5.80 -8.44 -3.88
CA LEU A 387 6.69 -7.34 -3.47
C LEU A 387 7.88 -7.87 -2.66
N SER A 388 7.67 -8.85 -1.78
CA SER A 388 8.74 -9.48 -1.00
C SER A 388 9.73 -10.23 -1.90
N GLN A 389 9.24 -11.01 -2.87
CA GLN A 389 10.09 -11.70 -3.85
C GLN A 389 10.90 -10.69 -4.67
N GLN A 390 10.25 -9.63 -5.14
CA GLN A 390 10.89 -8.57 -5.90
C GLN A 390 11.97 -7.84 -5.09
N LYS A 391 11.75 -7.65 -3.79
CA LYS A 391 12.76 -7.08 -2.89
C LYS A 391 14.04 -7.91 -2.89
N THR A 392 13.92 -9.23 -2.79
CA THR A 392 15.05 -10.16 -2.84
C THR A 392 15.78 -10.09 -4.19
N VAL A 393 15.06 -9.97 -5.30
CA VAL A 393 15.67 -9.78 -6.63
C VAL A 393 16.50 -8.50 -6.67
N VAL A 394 15.94 -7.37 -6.21
CA VAL A 394 16.64 -6.08 -6.15
C VAL A 394 17.89 -6.18 -5.27
N GLU A 395 17.82 -6.84 -4.12
CA GLU A 395 18.95 -7.05 -3.22
C GLU A 395 20.06 -7.89 -3.88
N ASN A 396 19.70 -8.97 -4.56
CA ASN A 396 20.65 -9.83 -5.28
C ASN A 396 21.37 -9.09 -6.42
N VAL A 397 20.62 -8.36 -7.25
CA VAL A 397 21.21 -7.56 -8.34
C VAL A 397 22.10 -6.44 -7.78
N THR A 398 21.71 -5.84 -6.65
CA THR A 398 22.55 -4.86 -5.95
C THR A 398 23.86 -5.47 -5.46
N GLN A 399 23.83 -6.68 -4.91
CA GLN A 399 25.05 -7.39 -4.48
C GLN A 399 25.93 -7.75 -5.68
N GLN A 400 25.36 -8.22 -6.79
CA GLN A 400 26.10 -8.51 -8.01
C GLN A 400 26.80 -7.26 -8.57
N SER A 401 26.11 -6.13 -8.64
CA SER A 401 26.69 -4.84 -9.06
C SER A 401 27.86 -4.44 -8.15
N LYS A 402 27.74 -4.61 -6.83
CA LYS A 402 28.85 -4.37 -5.89
C LYS A 402 30.04 -5.30 -6.12
N GLY A 403 29.79 -6.59 -6.38
CA GLY A 403 30.83 -7.56 -6.69
C GLY A 403 31.64 -7.15 -7.93
N LEU A 404 30.96 -6.79 -9.02
CA LEU A 404 31.60 -6.34 -10.25
C LEU A 404 32.40 -5.03 -10.06
N ARG A 405 31.93 -4.09 -9.24
CA ARG A 405 32.68 -2.86 -8.91
C ARG A 405 33.98 -3.18 -8.17
N ASN A 406 33.93 -4.14 -7.24
CA ASN A 406 35.11 -4.58 -6.50
C ASN A 406 36.10 -5.29 -7.42
N GLU A 407 35.64 -6.09 -8.38
CA GLU A 407 36.51 -6.73 -9.38
C GLU A 407 37.18 -5.70 -10.29
N ARG A 408 36.44 -4.68 -10.76
CA ARG A 408 37.03 -3.58 -11.54
C ARG A 408 38.15 -2.88 -10.77
N GLY A 409 37.91 -2.57 -9.48
CA GLY A 409 38.88 -1.90 -8.63
C GLY A 409 40.10 -2.74 -8.23
N LYS A 410 40.15 -4.04 -8.56
CA LYS A 410 41.35 -4.87 -8.41
C LYS A 410 42.24 -4.88 -9.66
N ILE A 411 41.66 -4.54 -10.82
CA ILE A 411 42.38 -4.50 -12.10
C ILE A 411 42.95 -3.10 -12.35
N GLN A 412 42.25 -2.06 -11.89
CA GLN A 412 42.75 -0.68 -11.79
C GLN A 412 43.70 -0.54 -10.61
#